data_AF-A0A382V5X2-F1
#
_entry.id   AF-A0A382V5X2-F1
#
_cell.length_a   1.000
_cell.length_b   1.000
_cell.length_c   1.000
_cell.angle_alpha   90.00
_cell.angle_beta   90.00
_cell.angle_gamma   90.00
#
_symmetry.space_group_name_H-M   'P 1'
#
loop_
_entity.id
_entity.type
_entity.pdbx_description
1 polymer ?
#
loop_
_entity_poly.entity_id
_entity_poly.type
_entity_poly.pdbx_seq_one_letter_code
_entity_poly.pdbx_strand_id
1 'polypeptide(L)'
;MAIDKLGLEFTAALPETVKAFNDAMDDYMVFTGEPVGHLLAAAEVDPDFALGYCLTGCLRLFGGVSAAHPRINLELRAAKARRSRVNVREQAHIDAFERAVMGEMCEAGEMWDAVLQKFPHDMMAAKCAHEAYYLVGESDRMRRSVMQILPAWGEDRPYYGYLLGMGAFGLEEAHDYRLAEDMGRKAFELEPADCWAVHAVAHVMEMEGRRADGIAWLESSSQHWAGARWL
;
A
#
# COMPACT_ATOMS: atom_id res chain seq x y z
N MET A 1 -18.68 13.81 5.43
CA MET A 1 -17.23 13.57 5.53
C MET A 1 -17.00 12.73 6.77
N ALA A 2 -16.25 11.64 6.60
CA ALA A 2 -15.81 10.77 7.67
C ALA A 2 -14.29 10.89 7.83
N ILE A 3 -13.76 10.32 8.91
CA ILE A 3 -12.33 10.32 9.23
C ILE A 3 -11.88 8.87 9.37
N ASP A 4 -10.80 8.49 8.68
CA ASP A 4 -10.18 7.16 8.83
C ASP A 4 -9.31 7.09 10.10
N LYS A 5 -8.77 5.90 10.40
CA LYS A 5 -7.96 5.72 11.62
C LYS A 5 -6.62 6.46 11.62
N LEU A 6 -6.18 6.99 10.47
CA LEU A 6 -4.97 7.82 10.34
C LEU A 6 -5.29 9.31 10.52
N GLY A 7 -6.57 9.65 10.69
CA GLY A 7 -7.04 11.03 10.89
C GLY A 7 -7.32 11.76 9.59
N LEU A 8 -7.46 11.06 8.47
CA LEU A 8 -7.65 11.68 7.15
C LEU A 8 -9.12 11.67 6.73
N GLU A 9 -9.59 12.81 6.23
CA GLU A 9 -10.98 12.97 5.80
C GLU A 9 -11.26 12.29 4.45
N PHE A 10 -12.42 11.66 4.33
CA PHE A 10 -12.92 11.11 3.06
C PHE A 10 -14.46 11.10 3.02
N THR A 11 -15.00 10.82 1.83
CA THR A 11 -16.44 10.78 1.58
C THR A 11 -16.99 9.42 1.94
N ALA A 12 -17.76 9.38 3.03
CA ALA A 12 -18.60 8.26 3.44
C ALA A 12 -19.82 8.80 4.21
N ALA A 13 -20.96 8.13 4.05
CA ALA A 13 -22.21 8.46 4.72
C ALA A 13 -22.50 7.56 5.93
N LEU A 14 -21.95 6.33 5.92
CA LEU A 14 -22.23 5.31 6.93
C LEU A 14 -21.01 5.00 7.80
N PRO A 15 -21.16 4.85 9.14
CA PRO A 15 -20.08 4.39 10.01
C PRO A 15 -19.48 3.04 9.58
N GLU A 16 -20.31 2.15 9.03
CA GLU A 16 -19.91 0.84 8.55
C GLU A 16 -18.96 0.93 7.35
N THR A 17 -19.12 1.94 6.49
CA THR A 17 -18.19 2.24 5.38
C THR A 17 -16.80 2.59 5.92
N VAL A 18 -16.75 3.37 7.01
CA VAL A 18 -15.48 3.75 7.65
C VAL A 18 -14.79 2.53 8.23
N LYS A 19 -15.54 1.66 8.90
CA LYS A 19 -15.00 0.40 9.41
C LYS A 19 -14.47 -0.46 8.26
N ALA A 20 -15.26 -0.67 7.21
CA ALA A 20 -14.88 -1.50 6.08
C ALA A 20 -13.64 -0.98 5.34
N PHE A 21 -13.49 0.35 5.20
CA PHE A 21 -12.28 0.93 4.62
C PHE A 21 -11.03 0.68 5.48
N ASN A 22 -11.15 0.86 6.81
CA ASN A 22 -10.06 0.57 7.72
C ASN A 22 -9.70 -0.93 7.72
N ASP A 23 -10.70 -1.82 7.78
CA ASP A 23 -10.50 -3.27 7.72
C ASP A 23 -9.81 -3.68 6.40
N ALA A 24 -10.24 -3.12 5.26
CA ALA A 24 -9.62 -3.40 3.97
C ALA A 24 -8.16 -2.93 3.88
N MET A 25 -7.85 -1.78 4.49
CA MET A 25 -6.46 -1.32 4.59
C MET A 25 -5.65 -2.22 5.51
N ASP A 26 -6.21 -2.67 6.64
CA ASP A 26 -5.54 -3.62 7.55
C ASP A 26 -5.19 -4.92 6.83
N ASP A 27 -6.18 -5.54 6.20
CA ASP A 27 -6.03 -6.73 5.37
C ASP A 27 -4.95 -6.55 4.29
N TYR A 28 -4.94 -5.39 3.63
CA TYR A 28 -3.96 -5.09 2.59
C TYR A 28 -2.53 -4.94 3.14
N MET A 29 -2.35 -4.31 4.31
CA MET A 29 -1.01 -4.14 4.89
C MET A 29 -0.35 -5.45 5.28
N VAL A 30 -1.13 -6.46 5.70
CA VAL A 30 -0.62 -7.78 6.09
C VAL A 30 -0.72 -8.83 4.98
N PHE A 31 -1.30 -8.50 3.82
CA PHE A 31 -1.65 -9.45 2.76
C PHE A 31 -2.49 -10.62 3.26
N THR A 32 -3.53 -10.34 4.04
CA THR A 32 -4.49 -11.36 4.51
C THR A 32 -5.93 -10.90 4.30
N GLY A 33 -6.89 -11.76 4.63
CA GLY A 33 -8.31 -11.41 4.58
C GLY A 33 -8.85 -11.21 3.17
N GLU A 34 -9.83 -10.32 3.03
CA GLU A 34 -10.61 -10.11 1.81
C GLU A 34 -10.83 -8.61 1.57
N PRO A 35 -9.76 -7.82 1.32
CA PRO A 35 -9.85 -6.36 1.27
C PRO A 35 -10.79 -5.89 0.16
N VAL A 36 -10.79 -6.55 -1.00
CA VAL A 36 -11.75 -6.30 -2.08
C VAL A 36 -13.19 -6.61 -1.65
N GLY A 37 -13.41 -7.66 -0.86
CA GLY A 37 -14.73 -8.02 -0.34
C GLY A 37 -15.30 -6.94 0.57
N HIS A 38 -14.49 -6.43 1.51
CA HIS A 38 -14.87 -5.32 2.39
C HIS A 38 -15.28 -4.06 1.60
N LEU A 39 -14.48 -3.68 0.61
CA LEU A 39 -14.72 -2.47 -0.18
C LEU A 39 -15.96 -2.59 -1.08
N LEU A 40 -16.18 -3.75 -1.70
CA LEU A 40 -17.37 -3.99 -2.51
C LEU A 40 -18.64 -3.96 -1.65
N ALA A 41 -18.64 -4.63 -0.51
CA ALA A 41 -19.79 -4.63 0.40
C ALA A 41 -20.13 -3.21 0.90
N ALA A 42 -19.12 -2.40 1.22
CA ALA A 42 -19.32 -1.00 1.60
C ALA A 42 -19.89 -0.16 0.44
N ALA A 43 -19.37 -0.34 -0.77
CA ALA A 43 -19.81 0.40 -1.96
C ALA A 43 -21.23 0.03 -2.43
N GLU A 44 -21.76 -1.13 -2.04
CA GLU A 44 -23.15 -1.52 -2.29
C GLU A 44 -24.14 -0.70 -1.45
N VAL A 45 -23.79 -0.42 -0.18
CA VAL A 45 -24.68 0.29 0.77
C VAL A 45 -24.39 1.79 0.89
N ASP A 46 -23.18 2.21 0.51
CA ASP A 46 -22.76 3.62 0.46
C ASP A 46 -22.21 3.96 -0.93
N PRO A 47 -23.10 4.15 -1.93
CA PRO A 47 -22.67 4.29 -3.31
C PRO A 47 -21.83 5.52 -3.59
N ASP A 48 -21.76 6.52 -2.72
CA ASP A 48 -20.90 7.72 -2.92
C ASP A 48 -19.46 7.52 -2.40
N PHE A 49 -19.13 6.35 -1.83
CA PHE A 49 -17.79 5.96 -1.37
C PHE A 49 -16.79 5.78 -2.54
N ALA A 50 -16.32 6.89 -3.09
CA ALA A 50 -15.46 6.91 -4.28
C ALA A 50 -14.10 6.22 -4.06
N LEU A 51 -13.53 6.39 -2.86
CA LEU A 51 -12.24 5.81 -2.51
C LEU A 51 -12.29 4.27 -2.47
N GLY A 52 -13.45 3.68 -2.16
CA GLY A 52 -13.66 2.24 -2.19
C GLY A 52 -13.53 1.64 -3.58
N TYR A 53 -14.17 2.26 -4.58
CA TYR A 53 -14.00 1.87 -5.99
C TYR A 53 -12.55 2.05 -6.43
N CYS A 54 -11.92 3.18 -6.06
CA CYS A 54 -10.53 3.46 -6.40
C CYS A 54 -9.57 2.39 -5.85
N LEU A 55 -9.65 2.08 -4.56
CA LEU A 55 -8.80 1.08 -3.91
C LEU A 55 -9.09 -0.33 -4.43
N THR A 56 -10.36 -0.68 -4.66
CA THR A 56 -10.72 -1.97 -5.27
C THR A 56 -10.07 -2.15 -6.65
N GLY A 57 -10.08 -1.09 -7.45
CA GLY A 57 -9.42 -1.06 -8.75
C GLY A 57 -7.89 -1.21 -8.65
N CYS A 58 -7.27 -0.47 -7.73
CA CYS A 58 -5.82 -0.56 -7.46
C CYS A 58 -5.41 -1.96 -7.01
N LEU A 59 -6.10 -2.55 -6.03
CA LEU A 59 -5.80 -3.90 -5.52
C LEU A 59 -5.85 -4.96 -6.62
N ARG A 60 -6.85 -4.89 -7.50
CA ARG A 60 -6.94 -5.80 -8.65
C ARG A 60 -5.80 -5.59 -9.63
N LEU A 61 -5.49 -4.33 -9.95
CA LEU A 61 -4.43 -3.99 -10.89
C LEU A 61 -3.06 -4.46 -10.39
N PHE A 62 -2.75 -4.20 -9.11
CA PHE A 62 -1.50 -4.63 -8.48
C PHE A 62 -1.44 -6.14 -8.25
N GLY A 63 -2.58 -6.79 -7.99
CA GLY A 63 -2.74 -8.26 -8.00
C GLY A 63 -2.66 -8.91 -9.39
N GLY A 64 -2.20 -8.19 -10.42
CA GLY A 64 -1.93 -8.75 -11.75
C GLY A 64 -3.16 -8.84 -12.67
N VAL A 65 -4.32 -8.32 -12.28
CA VAL A 65 -5.46 -8.20 -13.20
C VAL A 65 -5.13 -7.16 -14.26
N SER A 66 -5.14 -7.59 -15.53
CA SER A 66 -4.88 -6.70 -16.67
C SER A 66 -5.71 -5.42 -16.62
N ALA A 67 -5.09 -4.27 -16.92
CA ALA A 67 -5.79 -2.98 -17.02
C ALA A 67 -6.92 -2.98 -18.06
N ALA A 68 -6.84 -3.84 -19.09
CA ALA A 68 -7.90 -4.01 -20.08
C ALA A 68 -9.11 -4.80 -19.56
N HIS A 69 -9.00 -5.41 -18.37
CA HIS A 69 -10.06 -6.24 -17.81
C HIS A 69 -11.32 -5.41 -17.50
N PRO A 70 -12.54 -5.87 -17.88
CA PRO A 70 -13.77 -5.09 -17.71
C PRO A 70 -14.04 -4.64 -16.28
N ARG A 71 -13.60 -5.43 -15.28
CA ARG A 71 -13.73 -5.08 -13.86
C ARG A 71 -12.91 -3.84 -13.48
N ILE A 72 -11.70 -3.65 -14.00
CA ILE A 72 -10.89 -2.45 -13.74
C ILE A 72 -11.61 -1.21 -14.29
N ASN A 73 -12.10 -1.30 -15.52
CA ASN A 73 -12.86 -0.24 -16.17
C ASN A 73 -14.21 0.05 -15.48
N LEU A 74 -14.80 -0.91 -14.79
CA LEU A 74 -16.00 -0.69 -13.98
C LEU A 74 -15.67 0.16 -12.75
N GLU A 75 -14.63 -0.21 -12.00
CA GLU A 75 -14.20 0.53 -10.82
C GLU A 75 -13.77 1.96 -11.15
N LEU A 76 -12.97 2.13 -12.21
CA LEU A 76 -12.52 3.45 -12.65
C LEU A 76 -13.70 4.35 -13.03
N ARG A 77 -14.67 3.84 -13.80
CA ARG A 77 -15.87 4.61 -14.16
C ARG A 77 -16.71 4.97 -12.93
N ALA A 78 -16.85 4.04 -11.98
CA ALA A 78 -17.56 4.30 -10.74
C ALA A 78 -16.87 5.42 -9.93
N ALA A 79 -15.56 5.32 -9.71
CA ALA A 79 -14.79 6.34 -9.00
C ALA A 79 -14.88 7.71 -9.68
N LYS A 80 -14.64 7.78 -11.00
CA LYS A 80 -14.70 9.03 -11.78
C LYS A 80 -16.07 9.70 -11.75
N ALA A 81 -17.16 8.94 -11.74
CA ALA A 81 -18.51 9.50 -11.68
C ALA A 81 -18.78 10.31 -10.38
N ARG A 82 -17.99 10.06 -9.32
CA ARG A 82 -18.09 10.76 -8.03
C ARG A 82 -17.02 11.83 -7.82
N ARG A 83 -16.05 11.95 -8.73
CA ARG A 83 -14.89 12.83 -8.60
C ARG A 83 -15.26 14.27 -8.21
N SER A 84 -16.35 14.83 -8.74
CA SER A 84 -16.77 16.21 -8.44
C SER A 84 -17.43 16.40 -7.05
N ARG A 85 -17.74 15.32 -6.34
CA ARG A 85 -18.42 15.32 -5.04
C ARG A 85 -17.51 15.02 -3.86
N VAL A 86 -16.27 14.62 -4.13
CA VAL A 86 -15.29 14.19 -3.13
C VAL A 86 -14.21 15.25 -2.91
N ASN A 87 -13.47 15.12 -1.81
CA ASN A 87 -12.44 16.11 -1.47
C ASN A 87 -11.22 16.03 -2.41
N VAL A 88 -10.31 17.01 -2.29
CA VAL A 88 -9.12 17.12 -3.15
C VAL A 88 -8.17 15.93 -3.05
N ARG A 89 -8.12 15.25 -1.89
CA ARG A 89 -7.31 14.05 -1.68
C ARG A 89 -7.88 12.89 -2.47
N GLU A 90 -9.17 12.62 -2.32
CA GLU A 90 -9.89 11.58 -3.05
C GLU A 90 -9.84 11.81 -4.57
N GLN A 91 -9.97 13.06 -5.02
CA GLN A 91 -9.79 13.40 -6.45
C GLN A 91 -8.40 13.01 -6.96
N ALA A 92 -7.35 13.26 -6.18
CA ALA A 92 -5.99 12.93 -6.57
C ALA A 92 -5.75 11.40 -6.65
N HIS A 93 -6.34 10.61 -5.74
CA HIS A 93 -6.32 9.14 -5.86
C HIS A 93 -7.01 8.64 -7.13
N ILE A 94 -8.18 9.22 -7.46
CA ILE A 94 -8.92 8.86 -8.67
C ILE A 94 -8.09 9.16 -9.92
N ASP A 95 -7.43 10.33 -9.97
CA ASP A 95 -6.60 10.73 -11.09
C ASP A 95 -5.36 9.83 -11.23
N ALA A 96 -4.71 9.48 -10.11
CA ALA A 96 -3.55 8.58 -10.10
C ALA A 96 -3.95 7.15 -10.52
N PHE A 97 -5.10 6.66 -10.05
CA PHE A 97 -5.63 5.37 -10.48
C PHE A 97 -5.99 5.36 -11.97
N GLU A 98 -6.59 6.43 -12.49
CA GLU A 98 -6.82 6.56 -13.94
C GLU A 98 -5.51 6.44 -14.73
N ARG A 99 -4.46 7.12 -14.25
CA ARG A 99 -3.13 7.07 -14.87
C ARG A 99 -2.55 5.65 -14.85
N ALA A 100 -2.66 4.94 -13.73
CA ALA A 100 -2.21 3.55 -13.62
C ALA A 100 -2.95 2.61 -14.59
N VAL A 101 -4.27 2.79 -14.77
CA VAL A 101 -5.08 2.01 -15.73
C VAL A 101 -4.67 2.27 -17.19
N MET A 102 -4.09 3.43 -17.49
CA MET A 102 -3.52 3.71 -18.82
C MET A 102 -2.17 3.01 -19.06
N GLY A 103 -1.61 2.33 -18.05
CA GLY A 103 -0.33 1.63 -18.11
C GLY A 103 0.87 2.50 -17.68
N GLU A 104 0.64 3.77 -17.35
CA GLU A 104 1.67 4.73 -17.00
C GLU A 104 1.99 4.67 -15.49
N MET A 105 2.52 3.54 -15.03
CA MET A 105 2.71 3.27 -13.59
C MET A 105 3.69 4.25 -12.92
N CYS A 106 4.77 4.63 -13.60
CA CYS A 106 5.73 5.59 -13.04
C CYS A 106 5.09 6.96 -12.80
N GLU A 107 4.30 7.45 -13.77
CA GLU A 107 3.54 8.71 -13.63
C GLU A 107 2.47 8.60 -12.54
N ALA A 108 1.77 7.46 -12.44
CA ALA A 108 0.80 7.23 -11.37
C ALA A 108 1.45 7.26 -9.98
N GLY A 109 2.63 6.64 -9.84
CA GLY A 109 3.45 6.72 -8.63
C GLY A 109 3.79 8.16 -8.26
N GLU A 110 4.25 8.98 -9.22
CA GLU A 110 4.57 10.40 -8.98
C GLU A 110 3.34 11.20 -8.54
N MET A 111 2.15 10.85 -9.04
CA MET A 111 0.90 11.46 -8.62
C MET A 111 0.54 11.09 -7.17
N TRP A 112 0.77 9.85 -6.74
CA TRP A 112 0.62 9.47 -5.34
C TRP A 112 1.69 10.11 -4.44
N ASP A 113 2.94 10.26 -4.89
CA ASP A 113 3.96 11.04 -4.18
C ASP A 113 3.52 12.50 -3.97
N ALA A 114 2.85 13.10 -4.96
CA ALA A 114 2.29 14.44 -4.81
C ALA A 114 1.13 14.51 -3.79
N VAL A 115 0.38 13.41 -3.58
CA VAL A 115 -0.58 13.28 -2.48
C VAL A 115 0.17 13.27 -1.15
N LEU A 116 1.21 12.45 -1.05
CA LEU A 116 2.04 12.29 0.15
C LEU A 116 2.74 13.58 0.60
N GLN A 117 3.11 14.45 -0.33
CA GLN A 117 3.65 15.79 0.01
C GLN A 117 2.66 16.65 0.83
N LYS A 118 1.35 16.46 0.63
CA LYS A 118 0.29 17.19 1.34
C LYS A 118 -0.29 16.40 2.51
N PHE A 119 -0.35 15.08 2.36
CA PHE A 119 -0.93 14.13 3.30
C PHE A 119 0.10 13.03 3.59
N PRO A 120 1.17 13.33 4.35
CA PRO A 120 2.27 12.39 4.55
C PRO A 120 1.84 11.12 5.29
N HIS A 121 0.68 11.14 5.96
CA HIS A 121 0.10 10.00 6.67
C HIS A 121 -0.83 9.15 5.80
N ASP A 122 -0.97 9.42 4.51
CA ASP A 122 -1.85 8.67 3.62
C ASP A 122 -1.24 7.32 3.23
N MET A 123 -1.57 6.28 4.01
CA MET A 123 -1.03 4.93 3.77
C MET A 123 -1.53 4.32 2.45
N MET A 124 -2.73 4.68 1.99
CA MET A 124 -3.20 4.23 0.67
C MET A 124 -2.31 4.81 -0.43
N ALA A 125 -1.98 6.10 -0.36
CA ALA A 125 -1.08 6.73 -1.34
C ALA A 125 0.33 6.12 -1.27
N ALA A 126 0.87 5.93 -0.06
CA ALA A 126 2.17 5.31 0.13
C ALA A 126 2.24 3.91 -0.48
N LYS A 127 1.24 3.07 -0.20
CA LYS A 127 1.19 1.70 -0.72
C LYS A 127 1.00 1.67 -2.23
N CYS A 128 0.09 2.48 -2.78
CA CYS A 128 -0.10 2.56 -4.23
C CYS A 128 1.15 3.08 -4.97
N ALA A 129 1.83 4.11 -4.44
CA ALA A 129 3.08 4.61 -5.02
C ALA A 129 4.15 3.53 -5.05
N HIS A 130 4.33 2.84 -3.92
CA HIS A 130 5.33 1.79 -3.78
C HIS A 130 5.09 0.63 -4.77
N GLU A 131 3.87 0.10 -4.83
CA GLU A 131 3.49 -0.96 -5.78
C GLU A 131 3.63 -0.52 -7.23
N ALA A 132 3.25 0.71 -7.55
CA ALA A 132 3.38 1.25 -8.90
C ALA A 132 4.85 1.31 -9.35
N TYR A 133 5.76 1.74 -8.47
CA TYR A 133 7.19 1.74 -8.76
C TYR A 133 7.79 0.33 -8.81
N TYR A 134 7.38 -0.56 -7.90
CA TYR A 134 7.80 -1.96 -7.87
C TYR A 134 7.50 -2.67 -9.18
N LEU A 135 6.27 -2.54 -9.71
CA LEU A 135 5.84 -3.21 -10.93
C LEU A 135 6.63 -2.83 -12.19
N VAL A 136 7.32 -1.69 -12.18
CA VAL A 136 8.15 -1.22 -13.30
C VAL A 136 9.64 -1.16 -12.96
N GLY A 137 10.06 -1.67 -11.79
CA GLY A 137 11.47 -1.74 -11.39
C GLY A 137 12.10 -0.40 -11.05
N GLU A 138 11.32 0.61 -10.66
CA GLU A 138 11.81 1.95 -10.30
C GLU A 138 12.25 2.01 -8.83
N SER A 139 13.26 1.20 -8.45
CA SER A 139 13.67 1.02 -7.05
C SER A 139 14.12 2.30 -6.36
N ASP A 140 14.81 3.20 -7.06
CA ASP A 140 15.21 4.50 -6.53
C ASP A 140 14.02 5.43 -6.22
N ARG A 141 12.94 5.33 -7.00
CA ARG A 141 11.71 6.10 -6.74
C ARG A 141 10.95 5.49 -5.57
N MET A 142 10.79 4.18 -5.57
CA MET A 142 10.18 3.41 -4.49
C MET A 142 10.83 3.72 -3.13
N ARG A 143 12.17 3.64 -3.05
CA ARG A 143 12.92 4.04 -1.85
C ARG A 143 12.65 5.48 -1.45
N ARG A 144 12.80 6.43 -2.39
CA ARG A 144 12.66 7.86 -2.10
C ARG A 144 11.26 8.23 -1.61
N SER A 145 10.22 7.66 -2.21
CA SER A 145 8.82 7.89 -1.83
C SER A 145 8.59 7.63 -0.34
N VAL A 146 9.03 6.46 0.15
CA VAL A 146 8.90 6.10 1.56
C VAL A 146 9.79 6.96 2.46
N MET A 147 11.07 7.14 2.10
CA MET A 147 12.02 7.89 2.93
C MET A 147 11.64 9.36 3.10
N GLN A 148 10.95 9.95 2.13
CA GLN A 148 10.48 11.34 2.21
C GLN A 148 9.37 11.53 3.23
N ILE A 149 8.46 10.57 3.38
CA ILE A 149 7.36 10.70 4.35
C ILE A 149 7.73 10.20 5.74
N LEU A 150 8.69 9.29 5.87
CA LEU A 150 9.04 8.65 7.14
C LEU A 150 9.24 9.63 8.31
N PRO A 151 9.92 10.79 8.16
CA PRO A 151 10.10 11.75 9.26
C PRO A 151 8.81 12.35 9.83
N ALA A 152 7.69 12.27 9.09
CA ALA A 152 6.39 12.73 9.56
C ALA A 152 5.68 11.71 10.45
N TRP A 153 6.15 10.46 10.53
CA TRP A 153 5.50 9.38 11.27
C TRP A 153 6.15 9.14 12.63
N GLY A 154 5.32 8.91 13.65
CA GLY A 154 5.74 8.48 14.98
C GLY A 154 5.49 6.98 15.18
N GLU A 155 6.20 6.37 16.12
CA GLU A 155 6.08 4.93 16.44
C GLU A 155 4.68 4.53 16.94
N ASP A 156 3.92 5.48 17.51
CA ASP A 156 2.57 5.29 18.02
C ASP A 156 1.48 5.38 16.93
N ARG A 157 1.85 5.80 15.72
CA ARG A 157 0.91 5.95 14.61
C ARG A 157 0.59 4.58 14.00
N PRO A 158 -0.69 4.26 13.73
CA PRO A 158 -1.06 3.04 13.04
C PRO A 158 -0.27 2.92 11.73
N TYR A 159 0.22 1.73 11.42
CA TYR A 159 1.04 1.40 10.26
C TYR A 159 2.49 1.86 10.21
N TYR A 160 3.03 2.45 11.28
CA TYR A 160 4.45 2.83 11.30
C TYR A 160 5.41 1.66 11.03
N GLY A 161 5.16 0.49 11.64
CA GLY A 161 5.98 -0.71 11.40
C GLY A 161 5.97 -1.15 9.93
N TYR A 162 4.79 -1.20 9.30
CA TYR A 162 4.68 -1.52 7.88
C TYR A 162 5.34 -0.47 6.97
N LEU A 163 5.31 0.82 7.33
CA LEU A 163 6.03 1.85 6.60
C LEU A 163 7.55 1.61 6.64
N LEU A 164 8.08 1.15 7.77
CA LEU A 164 9.48 0.73 7.86
C LEU A 164 9.76 -0.49 6.98
N GLY A 165 8.87 -1.48 6.93
CA GLY A 165 9.01 -2.63 6.04
C GLY A 165 9.03 -2.24 4.57
N MET A 166 8.15 -1.31 4.16
CA MET A 166 8.17 -0.69 2.83
C MET A 166 9.49 0.04 2.54
N GLY A 167 10.04 0.73 3.53
CA GLY A 167 11.33 1.40 3.44
C GLY A 167 12.49 0.43 3.29
N ALA A 168 12.50 -0.64 4.09
CA ALA A 168 13.50 -1.71 4.05
C ALA A 168 13.52 -2.39 2.68
N PHE A 169 12.35 -2.72 2.15
CA PHE A 169 12.19 -3.26 0.80
C PHE A 169 12.74 -2.31 -0.26
N GLY A 170 12.36 -1.02 -0.21
CA GLY A 170 12.87 -0.02 -1.15
C GLY A 170 14.39 0.16 -1.08
N LEU A 171 14.99 0.08 0.11
CA LEU A 171 16.43 0.16 0.31
C LEU A 171 17.15 -1.06 -0.26
N GLU A 172 16.60 -2.26 -0.05
CA GLU A 172 17.18 -3.51 -0.55
C GLU A 172 17.23 -3.53 -2.08
N GLU A 173 16.11 -3.21 -2.73
CA GLU A 173 15.99 -3.10 -4.20
C GLU A 173 16.87 -1.97 -4.80
N ALA A 174 17.30 -1.01 -3.97
CA ALA A 174 18.24 0.04 -4.33
C ALA A 174 19.70 -0.29 -3.92
N HIS A 175 19.95 -1.52 -3.48
CA HIS A 175 21.24 -2.06 -3.05
C HIS A 175 21.86 -1.42 -1.79
N ASP A 176 21.06 -0.77 -0.94
CA ASP A 176 21.50 -0.25 0.38
C ASP A 176 21.24 -1.29 1.49
N TYR A 177 21.90 -2.43 1.34
CA TYR A 177 21.58 -3.65 2.08
C TYR A 177 21.68 -3.52 3.60
N ARG A 178 22.71 -2.84 4.10
CA ARG A 178 22.91 -2.71 5.54
C ARG A 178 21.79 -1.90 6.18
N LEU A 179 21.40 -0.79 5.55
CA LEU A 179 20.29 0.03 6.05
C LEU A 179 18.94 -0.70 5.88
N ALA A 180 18.79 -1.46 4.79
CA ALA A 180 17.63 -2.31 4.57
C ALA A 180 17.47 -3.38 5.68
N GLU A 181 18.53 -4.08 6.06
CA GLU A 181 18.49 -5.08 7.13
C GLU A 181 18.16 -4.44 8.49
N ASP A 182 18.82 -3.35 8.86
CA ASP A 182 18.56 -2.65 10.12
C ASP A 182 17.10 -2.18 10.20
N MET A 183 16.58 -1.58 9.13
CA MET A 183 15.21 -1.10 9.06
C MET A 183 14.19 -2.25 9.03
N GLY A 184 14.47 -3.31 8.26
CA GLY A 184 13.59 -4.47 8.14
C GLY A 184 13.48 -5.26 9.45
N ARG A 185 14.58 -5.38 10.21
CA ARG A 185 14.55 -5.96 11.55
C ARG A 185 13.71 -5.13 12.52
N LYS A 186 13.86 -3.80 12.49
CA LYS A 186 13.03 -2.91 13.31
C LYS A 186 11.55 -3.00 12.93
N ALA A 187 11.25 -3.07 11.64
CA ALA A 187 9.89 -3.29 11.14
C ALA A 187 9.30 -4.60 11.67
N PHE A 188 10.06 -5.70 11.60
CA PHE A 188 9.66 -7.00 12.11
C PHE A 188 9.45 -7.04 13.63
N GLU A 189 10.27 -6.31 14.40
CA GLU A 189 10.06 -6.17 15.86
C GLU A 189 8.71 -5.52 16.21
N LEU A 190 8.26 -4.57 15.39
CA LEU A 190 6.99 -3.87 15.58
C LEU A 190 5.81 -4.66 15.02
N GLU A 191 5.98 -5.22 13.82
CA GLU A 191 4.93 -5.89 13.05
C GLU A 191 5.48 -7.20 12.46
N PRO A 192 5.54 -8.30 13.25
CA PRO A 192 6.11 -9.57 12.78
C PRO A 192 5.40 -10.20 11.57
N ALA A 193 4.14 -9.83 11.34
CA ALA A 193 3.33 -10.30 10.22
C ALA A 193 3.63 -9.56 8.90
N ASP A 194 4.43 -8.48 8.93
CA ASP A 194 4.80 -7.75 7.73
C ASP A 194 5.72 -8.59 6.84
N CYS A 195 5.14 -9.09 5.75
CA CYS A 195 5.84 -9.91 4.77
C CYS A 195 6.94 -9.14 4.03
N TRP A 196 6.82 -7.82 3.87
CA TRP A 196 7.83 -7.02 3.19
C TRP A 196 9.07 -6.83 4.04
N ALA A 197 8.91 -6.63 5.34
CA ALA A 197 10.02 -6.58 6.29
C ALA A 197 10.81 -7.90 6.29
N VAL A 198 10.09 -9.04 6.40
CA VAL A 198 10.72 -10.37 6.38
C VAL A 198 11.44 -10.62 5.05
N HIS A 199 10.78 -10.30 3.94
CA HIS A 199 11.34 -10.45 2.59
C HIS A 199 12.62 -9.64 2.42
N ALA A 200 12.60 -8.34 2.74
CA ALA A 200 13.75 -7.47 2.57
C ALA A 200 14.98 -7.98 3.34
N VAL A 201 14.80 -8.40 4.60
CA VAL A 201 15.90 -8.96 5.41
C VAL A 201 16.44 -10.26 4.81
N ALA A 202 15.55 -11.14 4.31
CA ALA A 202 15.95 -12.38 3.66
C ALA A 202 16.73 -12.12 2.35
N HIS A 203 16.26 -11.18 1.53
CA HIS A 203 16.91 -10.75 0.30
C HIS A 203 18.29 -10.14 0.56
N VAL A 204 18.44 -9.26 1.55
CA VAL A 204 19.77 -8.75 1.96
C VAL A 204 20.73 -9.90 2.23
N MET A 205 20.31 -10.91 3.00
CA MET A 205 21.15 -12.07 3.29
C MET A 205 21.49 -12.88 2.05
N GLU A 206 20.57 -13.03 1.09
CA GLU A 206 20.84 -13.66 -0.19
C GLU A 206 21.88 -12.87 -0.99
N MET A 207 21.67 -11.56 -1.16
CA MET A 207 22.50 -10.67 -1.97
C MET A 207 23.93 -10.54 -1.43
N GLU A 208 24.10 -10.61 -0.10
CA GLU A 208 25.41 -10.63 0.56
C GLU A 208 26.04 -12.03 0.66
N GLY A 209 25.36 -13.08 0.17
CA GLY A 209 25.85 -14.46 0.20
C GLY A 209 25.76 -15.14 1.57
N ARG A 210 25.06 -14.55 2.54
CA ARG A 210 24.80 -15.04 3.92
C ARG A 210 23.67 -16.06 3.97
N ARG A 211 23.75 -17.09 3.10
CA ARG A 211 22.66 -18.08 2.90
C ARG A 211 22.19 -18.78 4.18
N ALA A 212 23.12 -19.14 5.07
CA ALA A 212 22.77 -19.82 6.32
C ALA A 212 21.95 -18.91 7.25
N ASP A 213 22.31 -17.62 7.32
CA ASP A 213 21.55 -16.62 8.08
C ASP A 213 20.16 -16.44 7.48
N GLY A 214 20.06 -16.39 6.14
CA GLY A 214 18.80 -16.28 5.40
C GLY A 214 17.82 -17.40 5.70
N ILE A 215 18.31 -18.66 5.69
CA ILE A 215 17.50 -19.83 6.05
C ILE A 215 17.05 -19.73 7.50
N ALA A 216 17.96 -19.45 8.44
CA ALA A 216 17.63 -19.34 9.85
C ALA A 216 16.59 -18.23 10.12
N TRP A 217 16.72 -17.09 9.44
CA TRP A 217 15.77 -15.99 9.50
C TRP A 217 14.37 -16.40 9.04
N LEU A 218 14.27 -17.00 7.85
CA LEU A 218 12.98 -17.46 7.30
C LEU A 218 12.34 -18.55 8.16
N GLU A 219 13.12 -19.51 8.64
CA GLU A 219 12.62 -20.56 9.55
C GLU A 219 12.07 -19.95 10.84
N SER A 220 12.82 -19.04 11.47
CA SER A 220 12.44 -18.41 12.74
C SER A 220 11.23 -17.46 12.64
N SER A 221 11.01 -16.87 11.46
CA SER A 221 9.91 -15.91 11.23
C SER A 221 8.65 -16.56 10.64
N SER A 222 8.75 -17.76 10.05
CA SER A 222 7.70 -18.42 9.25
C SER A 222 6.30 -18.42 9.88
N GLN A 223 6.21 -18.65 11.19
CA GLN A 223 4.93 -18.69 11.90
C GLN A 223 4.14 -17.37 11.84
N HIS A 224 4.83 -16.23 11.64
CA HIS A 224 4.22 -14.90 11.65
C HIS A 224 3.57 -14.54 10.31
N TRP A 225 4.01 -15.13 9.21
CA TRP A 225 3.55 -14.79 7.86
C TRP A 225 2.97 -16.00 7.09
N ALA A 226 2.83 -17.16 7.72
CA ALA A 226 2.26 -18.37 7.11
C ALA A 226 0.82 -18.20 6.56
N GLY A 227 0.07 -17.21 7.07
CA GLY A 227 -1.28 -16.90 6.62
C GLY A 227 -1.36 -15.93 5.43
N ALA A 228 -0.24 -15.33 5.04
CA ALA A 228 -0.20 -14.32 4.00
C ALA A 228 -0.53 -14.91 2.63
N ARG A 229 -1.35 -14.19 1.86
CA ARG A 229 -1.79 -14.54 0.51
C ARG A 229 -1.62 -13.32 -0.37
N TRP A 230 -0.77 -13.44 -1.37
CA TRP A 230 -0.67 -12.42 -2.40
C TRP A 230 -2.00 -12.35 -3.16
N LEU A 231 -2.51 -11.13 -3.33
CA LEU A 231 -3.86 -10.80 -3.82
C LEU A 231 -4.15 -11.37 -5.22
#